data_AF-A0A966TLB9-F1
#
_entry.id   AF-A0A966TLB9-F1
#
_cell.length_a   1.000
_cell.length_b   1.000
_cell.length_c   1.000
_cell.angle_alpha   90.00
_cell.angle_beta   90.00
_cell.angle_gamma   90.00
#
_symmetry.space_group_name_H-M   'P 1'
#
loop_
_entity.id
_entity.type
_entity.pdbx_description
1 polymer ?
#
loop_
_entity_poly.entity_id
_entity_poly.type
_entity_poly.pdbx_seq_one_letter_code
_entity_poly.pdbx_strand_id
1 'polypeptide(L)'
;MGLLLGCIADDFTGATDLANNLVRAGMRVVQTIGLPDAPIPDDCNAVVIALKSRTIAPEQAVKQSLAALQWLKEQHVQQVYFKYCSTFDSWYTGEVRGNIGPVTEALMQAMGCDFTIATPAFPDNQRTVFKGHLFVGDQLLSDSGMKNHPLTPMTDANLVHVLQAQCQRQVGLIDYRCVAKGVHAIAERITELKSQGISIAVVDALSNDDLLRLGPALADMPLVTAGSGVAIGLPINWGIQPAADSAKLPAARGQQAIISGSCS
;
A
#
# COMPACT_ATOMS: atom_id res chain seq x y z
N MET A 1 5.21 17.64 -16.57
CA MET A 1 3.90 17.13 -16.09
C MET A 1 4.01 17.06 -14.58
N GLY A 2 2.97 17.41 -13.82
CA GLY A 2 3.03 17.35 -12.36
C GLY A 2 3.11 15.90 -11.85
N LEU A 3 3.53 15.72 -10.59
CA LEU A 3 3.50 14.43 -9.93
C LEU A 3 2.05 13.92 -9.85
N LEU A 4 1.82 12.68 -10.31
CA LEU A 4 0.49 12.07 -10.35
C LEU A 4 0.20 11.32 -9.05
N LEU A 5 1.18 10.55 -8.56
CA LEU A 5 1.04 9.67 -7.40
C LEU A 5 2.10 9.99 -6.33
N GLY A 6 1.64 10.23 -5.11
CA GLY A 6 2.49 10.39 -3.93
C GLY A 6 2.39 9.19 -3.00
N CYS A 7 3.48 8.47 -2.76
CA CYS A 7 3.46 7.27 -1.93
C CYS A 7 4.19 7.51 -0.59
N ILE A 8 3.60 7.01 0.49
CA ILE A 8 4.19 6.99 1.83
C ILE A 8 4.37 5.51 2.21
N ALA A 9 5.60 5.06 2.37
CA ALA A 9 5.91 3.67 2.70
C ALA A 9 6.42 3.53 4.14
N ASP A 10 5.96 2.49 4.85
CA ASP A 10 6.27 2.27 6.27
C ASP A 10 7.69 1.72 6.55
N ASP A 11 8.37 1.26 5.51
CA ASP A 11 9.74 0.77 5.52
C ASP A 11 10.48 1.05 4.19
N PHE A 12 11.80 0.79 4.18
CA PHE A 12 12.64 0.97 2.99
C PHE A 12 12.44 -0.09 1.92
N THR A 13 12.33 -1.36 2.32
CA THR A 13 12.23 -2.48 1.37
C THR A 13 10.91 -2.45 0.62
N GLY A 14 9.80 -2.19 1.32
CA GLY A 14 8.49 -2.03 0.73
C GLY A 14 8.34 -0.78 -0.12
N ALA A 15 9.10 0.29 0.17
CA ALA A 15 9.21 1.45 -0.71
C ALA A 15 9.82 1.07 -2.07
N THR A 16 10.94 0.33 -2.06
CA THR A 16 11.61 -0.13 -3.28
C THR A 16 10.73 -1.10 -4.07
N ASP A 17 10.03 -2.01 -3.40
CA ASP A 17 9.11 -2.95 -4.04
C ASP A 17 7.91 -2.25 -4.69
N LEU A 18 7.35 -1.22 -4.03
CA LEU A 18 6.32 -0.37 -4.63
C LEU A 18 6.85 0.38 -5.85
N ALA A 19 8.02 1.02 -5.73
CA ALA A 19 8.65 1.75 -6.82
C ALA A 19 8.90 0.82 -8.03
N ASN A 20 9.37 -0.41 -7.79
CA ASN A 20 9.58 -1.41 -8.84
C ASN A 20 8.29 -1.76 -9.59
N ASN A 21 7.18 -1.97 -8.87
CA ASN A 21 5.89 -2.26 -9.52
C ASN A 21 5.37 -1.09 -10.36
N LEU A 22 5.48 0.14 -9.86
CA LEU A 22 5.11 1.35 -10.60
C LEU A 22 5.98 1.55 -11.85
N VAL A 23 7.30 1.34 -11.74
CA VAL A 23 8.24 1.40 -12.86
C VAL A 23 7.91 0.35 -13.92
N ARG A 24 7.68 -0.91 -13.51
CA ARG A 24 7.29 -1.98 -14.43
C ARG A 24 5.96 -1.73 -15.12
N ALA A 25 5.07 -0.95 -14.52
CA ALA A 25 3.80 -0.52 -15.09
C ALA A 25 3.90 0.80 -15.90
N GLY A 26 5.11 1.34 -16.08
CA GLY A 26 5.41 2.44 -17.00
C GLY A 26 5.64 3.81 -16.36
N MET A 27 5.50 3.94 -15.04
CA MET A 27 5.73 5.22 -14.37
C MET A 27 7.23 5.51 -14.20
N ARG A 28 7.62 6.78 -14.35
CA ARG A 28 8.90 7.28 -13.85
C ARG A 28 8.77 7.56 -12.36
N VAL A 29 9.62 6.92 -11.55
CA VAL A 29 9.49 6.93 -10.09
C VAL A 29 10.79 7.39 -9.44
N VAL A 30 10.67 8.24 -8.43
CA VAL A 30 11.77 8.57 -7.51
C VAL A 30 11.42 8.06 -6.12
N GLN A 31 12.32 7.28 -5.52
CA GLN A 31 12.24 6.92 -4.11
C GLN A 31 13.13 7.85 -3.30
N THR A 32 12.63 8.32 -2.16
CA THR A 32 13.41 9.11 -1.20
C THR A 32 13.48 8.41 0.15
N ILE A 33 14.55 8.70 0.89
CA ILE A 33 14.76 8.22 2.26
C ILE A 33 14.34 9.36 3.19
N GLY A 34 13.15 9.25 3.78
CA GLY A 34 12.54 10.40 4.45
C GLY A 34 12.09 11.49 3.47
N LEU A 35 11.82 12.68 4.01
CA LEU A 35 11.38 13.82 3.23
C LEU A 35 12.46 14.28 2.24
N PRO A 36 12.11 14.65 1.01
CA PRO A 36 13.09 15.15 0.05
C PRO A 36 13.63 16.53 0.45
N ASP A 37 14.94 16.66 0.58
CA ASP A 37 15.63 17.94 0.82
C ASP A 37 15.91 18.72 -0.48
N ALA A 38 15.78 18.05 -1.63
CA ALA A 38 16.02 18.61 -2.96
C ALA A 38 14.77 18.46 -3.85
N PRO A 39 14.62 19.33 -4.87
CA PRO A 39 13.55 19.19 -5.85
C PRO A 39 13.57 17.81 -6.52
N ILE A 40 12.38 17.24 -6.72
CA ILE A 40 12.21 16.02 -7.52
C ILE A 40 12.30 16.38 -9.01
N PRO A 41 12.89 15.53 -9.87
CA PRO A 41 12.89 15.74 -11.31
C PRO A 41 11.50 15.99 -11.91
N ASP A 42 11.40 16.98 -12.80
CA ASP A 42 10.13 17.42 -13.44
C ASP A 42 9.48 16.37 -14.35
N ASP A 43 10.23 15.34 -14.73
CA ASP A 43 9.79 14.23 -15.58
C ASP A 43 9.33 13.01 -14.76
N CYS A 44 9.24 13.14 -13.44
CA CYS A 44 8.78 12.09 -12.54
C CYS A 44 7.24 12.01 -12.53
N ASN A 45 6.69 10.79 -12.55
CA ASN A 45 5.25 10.55 -12.44
C ASN A 45 4.83 10.23 -11.00
N ALA A 46 5.70 9.60 -10.22
CA ALA A 46 5.42 9.23 -8.83
C ALA A 46 6.63 9.36 -7.90
N VAL A 47 6.37 9.70 -6.65
CA VAL A 47 7.40 9.76 -5.61
C VAL A 47 7.07 8.80 -4.49
N VAL A 48 8.04 8.02 -4.02
CA VAL A 48 7.88 7.07 -2.91
C VAL A 48 8.75 7.51 -1.74
N ILE A 49 8.11 8.07 -0.71
CA ILE A 49 8.76 8.51 0.53
C ILE A 49 8.88 7.29 1.46
N ALA A 50 10.10 6.80 1.66
CA ALA A 50 10.36 5.68 2.55
C ALA A 50 10.57 6.18 3.99
N LEU A 51 9.72 5.72 4.90
CA LEU A 51 9.82 5.98 6.33
C LEU A 51 10.35 4.73 7.06
N LYS A 52 10.62 4.88 8.36
CA LYS A 52 10.87 3.75 9.28
C LYS A 52 9.79 3.75 10.35
N SER A 53 8.54 3.59 9.91
CA SER A 53 7.35 3.85 10.74
C SER A 53 6.54 2.59 11.09
N ARG A 54 6.88 1.41 10.57
CA ARG A 54 6.15 0.15 10.86
C ARG A 54 6.01 -0.16 12.36
N THR A 55 7.12 -0.15 13.08
CA THR A 55 7.20 -0.63 14.48
C THR A 55 7.68 0.46 15.44
N ILE A 56 7.34 1.72 15.18
CA ILE A 56 7.51 2.80 16.16
C ILE A 56 6.18 3.08 16.86
N ALA A 57 6.18 3.93 17.89
CA ALA A 57 4.94 4.32 18.56
C ALA A 57 3.93 4.90 17.53
N PRO A 58 2.63 4.55 17.61
CA PRO A 58 1.62 5.00 16.65
C PRO A 58 1.58 6.51 16.43
N GLU A 59 1.71 7.30 17.50
CA GLU A 59 1.75 8.76 17.43
C GLU A 59 2.92 9.28 16.57
N GLN A 60 4.09 8.63 16.65
CA GLN A 60 5.26 8.99 15.85
C GLN A 60 5.10 8.56 14.39
N ALA A 61 4.51 7.39 14.13
CA ALA A 61 4.20 6.94 12.78
C ALA A 61 3.20 7.86 12.09
N VAL A 62 2.14 8.26 12.80
CA VAL A 62 1.17 9.26 12.35
C VAL A 62 1.85 10.59 12.06
N LYS A 63 2.67 11.11 12.99
CA LYS A 63 3.39 12.38 12.80
C LYS A 63 4.28 12.37 11.56
N GLN A 64 5.07 11.31 11.35
CA GLN A 64 5.93 11.19 10.17
C GLN A 64 5.12 11.08 8.87
N SER A 65 4.02 10.32 8.88
CA SER A 65 3.16 10.13 7.71
C SER A 65 2.42 11.41 7.34
N LEU A 66 1.96 12.19 8.32
CA LEU A 66 1.35 13.49 8.08
C LEU A 66 2.34 14.52 7.55
N ALA A 67 3.60 14.50 8.00
CA ALA A 67 4.64 15.34 7.43
C ALA A 67 4.93 14.97 5.95
N ALA A 68 4.97 13.68 5.64
CA ALA A 68 5.08 13.19 4.26
C ALA A 68 3.87 13.62 3.41
N LEU A 69 2.65 13.45 3.92
CA LEU A 69 1.43 13.91 3.24
C LEU A 69 1.44 15.41 2.98
N GLN A 70 1.88 16.22 3.95
CA GLN A 70 1.96 17.67 3.79
C GLN A 70 2.90 18.05 2.64
N TRP A 71 4.09 17.45 2.60
CA TRP A 71 5.02 17.64 1.50
C TRP A 71 4.42 17.21 0.15
N LEU A 72 3.72 16.07 0.10
CA LEU A 72 3.04 15.59 -1.12
C LEU A 72 1.94 16.56 -1.59
N LYS A 73 1.19 17.16 -0.67
CA LYS A 73 0.18 18.18 -1.01
C LYS A 73 0.80 19.43 -1.61
N GLU A 74 1.97 19.85 -1.13
CA GLU A 74 2.74 20.97 -1.70
C GLU A 74 3.25 20.66 -3.12
N GLN A 75 3.43 19.37 -3.45
CA GLN A 75 3.73 18.93 -4.81
C GLN A 75 2.49 18.76 -5.70
N HIS A 76 1.29 19.03 -5.18
CA HIS A 76 0.02 18.89 -5.90
C HIS A 76 -0.21 17.51 -6.52
N VAL A 77 0.15 16.43 -5.81
CA VAL A 77 -0.13 15.06 -6.25
C VAL A 77 -1.64 14.82 -6.39
N GLN A 78 -2.04 14.02 -7.38
CA GLN A 78 -3.45 13.73 -7.64
C GLN A 78 -4.01 12.63 -6.74
N GLN A 79 -3.19 11.63 -6.41
CA GLN A 79 -3.55 10.51 -5.56
C GLN A 79 -2.43 10.22 -4.55
N VAL A 80 -2.80 9.77 -3.35
CA VAL A 80 -1.87 9.33 -2.31
C VAL A 80 -1.97 7.82 -2.10
N TYR A 81 -0.82 7.16 -1.94
CA TYR A 81 -0.72 5.74 -1.65
C TYR A 81 -0.05 5.51 -0.30
N PHE A 82 -0.76 4.92 0.66
CA PHE A 82 -0.14 4.45 1.90
C PHE A 82 0.24 2.98 1.78
N LYS A 83 1.56 2.72 1.80
CA LYS A 83 2.17 1.42 1.58
C LYS A 83 2.64 0.77 2.87
N TYR A 84 2.14 -0.44 3.12
CA TYR A 84 2.55 -1.31 4.23
C TYR A 84 2.85 -2.75 3.77
N CYS A 85 3.29 -3.61 4.68
CA CYS A 85 3.78 -4.95 4.34
C CYS A 85 2.69 -5.87 3.72
N SER A 86 3.10 -6.73 2.79
CA SER A 86 2.21 -7.76 2.19
C SER A 86 1.75 -8.85 3.16
N THR A 87 2.37 -8.94 4.35
CA THR A 87 1.96 -9.80 5.47
C THR A 87 1.20 -9.04 6.56
N PHE A 88 0.82 -7.79 6.29
CA PHE A 88 0.01 -6.94 7.16
C PHE A 88 0.61 -6.66 8.55
N ASP A 89 1.94 -6.70 8.63
CA ASP A 89 2.75 -6.51 9.83
C ASP A 89 2.30 -5.30 10.66
N SER A 90 1.69 -5.58 11.80
CA SER A 90 1.19 -4.57 12.73
C SER A 90 0.97 -5.19 14.10
N TRP A 91 0.89 -4.34 15.13
CA TRP A 91 0.35 -4.72 16.43
C TRP A 91 -1.15 -4.51 16.42
N TYR A 92 -1.89 -5.59 16.65
CA TYR A 92 -3.35 -5.55 16.76
C TYR A 92 -3.84 -6.27 18.03
N THR A 93 -2.95 -7.02 18.68
CA THR A 93 -3.13 -7.60 20.01
C THR A 93 -2.34 -6.78 21.03
N GLY A 94 -2.95 -6.48 22.18
CA GLY A 94 -2.31 -5.71 23.25
C GLY A 94 -2.81 -4.27 23.35
N GLU A 95 -2.11 -3.49 24.20
CA GLU A 95 -2.46 -2.09 24.51
C GLU A 95 -2.07 -1.13 23.37
N VAL A 96 -0.87 -1.30 22.82
CA VAL A 96 -0.41 -0.53 21.66
C VAL A 96 -0.86 -1.23 20.40
N ARG A 97 -1.60 -0.53 19.54
CA ARG A 97 -2.11 -1.05 18.27
C ARG A 97 -1.75 -0.12 17.12
N GLY A 98 -1.31 -0.69 16.00
CA GLY A 98 -0.86 0.06 14.83
C GLY A 98 0.29 -0.60 14.07
N ASN A 99 0.79 0.01 13.00
CA ASN A 99 0.52 1.41 12.61
C ASN A 99 -0.38 1.56 11.38
N ILE A 100 -0.87 0.46 10.79
CA ILE A 100 -1.68 0.51 9.56
C ILE A 100 -2.96 1.33 9.79
N GLY A 101 -3.75 0.99 10.81
CA GLY A 101 -5.00 1.67 11.16
C GLY A 101 -4.79 3.13 11.56
N PRO A 102 -3.98 3.44 12.60
CA PRO A 102 -3.77 4.81 13.05
C PRO A 102 -3.26 5.75 11.95
N VAL A 103 -2.33 5.29 11.10
CA VAL A 103 -1.83 6.08 9.98
C VAL A 103 -2.90 6.25 8.91
N THR A 104 -3.64 5.19 8.56
CA THR A 104 -4.74 5.26 7.61
C THR A 104 -5.78 6.30 8.03
N GLU A 105 -6.25 6.24 9.28
CA GLU A 105 -7.27 7.16 9.79
C GLU A 105 -6.79 8.61 9.84
N ALA A 106 -5.53 8.83 10.23
CA ALA A 106 -4.93 10.16 10.26
C ALA A 106 -4.78 10.75 8.84
N LEU A 107 -4.34 9.94 7.86
CA LEU A 107 -4.26 10.36 6.46
C LEU A 107 -5.66 10.66 5.90
N MET A 108 -6.65 9.80 6.17
CA MET A 108 -8.04 10.03 5.76
C MET A 108 -8.58 11.35 6.32
N GLN A 109 -8.37 11.60 7.62
CA GLN A 109 -8.79 12.84 8.26
C GLN A 109 -8.09 14.05 7.64
N ALA A 110 -6.77 14.00 7.43
CA ALA A 110 -6.01 15.10 6.87
C ALA A 110 -6.35 15.37 5.40
N MET A 111 -6.77 14.35 4.64
CA MET A 111 -7.19 14.49 3.24
C MET A 111 -8.69 14.79 3.10
N GLY A 112 -9.47 14.70 4.18
CA GLY A 112 -10.92 14.90 4.14
C GLY A 112 -11.67 13.81 3.36
N CYS A 113 -11.10 12.61 3.22
CA CYS A 113 -11.78 11.49 2.58
C CYS A 113 -12.49 10.60 3.61
N ASP A 114 -13.60 10.01 3.19
CA ASP A 114 -14.49 9.20 4.04
C ASP A 114 -14.35 7.70 3.80
N PHE A 115 -13.63 7.30 2.75
CA PHE A 115 -13.45 5.91 2.37
C PHE A 115 -12.06 5.61 1.80
N THR A 116 -11.51 4.45 2.13
CA THR A 116 -10.34 3.86 1.45
C THR A 116 -10.40 2.34 1.44
N ILE A 117 -9.58 1.69 0.62
CA ILE A 117 -9.37 0.24 0.65
C ILE A 117 -8.17 -0.12 1.52
N ALA A 118 -8.09 -1.40 1.89
CA ALA A 118 -6.93 -2.04 2.48
C ALA A 118 -6.71 -3.42 1.83
N THR A 119 -5.62 -3.61 1.09
CA THR A 119 -5.28 -4.95 0.62
C THR A 119 -3.77 -5.18 0.55
N PRO A 120 -3.23 -6.14 1.32
CA PRO A 120 -1.82 -6.49 1.25
C PRO A 120 -1.51 -7.50 0.13
N ALA A 121 -2.52 -7.92 -0.65
CA ALA A 121 -2.38 -8.94 -1.67
C ALA A 121 -1.25 -8.60 -2.66
N PHE A 122 -0.39 -9.59 -2.89
CA PHE A 122 0.68 -9.53 -3.86
C PHE A 122 0.94 -10.95 -4.42
N PRO A 123 0.12 -11.38 -5.40
CA PRO A 123 0.12 -12.75 -5.91
C PRO A 123 1.46 -13.22 -6.49
N ASP A 124 2.24 -12.34 -7.15
CA ASP A 124 3.61 -12.66 -7.60
C ASP A 124 4.53 -13.09 -6.45
N ASN A 125 4.29 -12.55 -5.26
CA ASN A 125 4.97 -12.95 -4.03
C ASN A 125 4.12 -13.93 -3.21
N GLN A 126 3.16 -14.64 -3.79
CA GLN A 126 2.33 -15.65 -3.11
C GLN A 126 1.55 -15.10 -1.91
N ARG A 127 1.10 -13.84 -1.96
CA ARG A 127 0.19 -13.27 -0.96
C ARG A 127 -1.18 -13.07 -1.60
N THR A 128 -2.18 -13.80 -1.14
CA THR A 128 -3.56 -13.71 -1.65
C THR A 128 -4.53 -13.47 -0.52
N VAL A 129 -5.61 -12.74 -0.78
CA VAL A 129 -6.67 -12.48 0.19
C VAL A 129 -7.97 -13.08 -0.32
N PHE A 130 -8.56 -13.98 0.47
CA PHE A 130 -9.82 -14.64 0.16
C PHE A 130 -10.77 -14.55 1.35
N LYS A 131 -11.96 -14.00 1.14
CA LYS A 131 -12.95 -13.75 2.21
C LYS A 131 -12.34 -12.98 3.38
N GLY A 132 -11.52 -11.98 3.08
CA GLY A 132 -10.79 -11.18 4.06
C GLY A 132 -9.65 -11.91 4.77
N HIS A 133 -9.40 -13.19 4.47
CA HIS A 133 -8.32 -13.96 5.09
C HIS A 133 -7.06 -13.89 4.21
N LEU A 134 -5.94 -13.51 4.82
CA LEU A 134 -4.65 -13.48 4.14
C LEU A 134 -3.99 -14.86 4.14
N PHE A 135 -3.52 -15.27 2.97
CA PHE A 135 -2.72 -16.46 2.74
C PHE A 135 -1.29 -16.08 2.39
N VAL A 136 -0.34 -16.87 2.87
CA VAL A 136 1.09 -16.82 2.53
C VAL A 136 1.46 -18.17 1.93
N GLY A 137 1.60 -18.22 0.61
CA GLY A 137 1.62 -19.48 -0.13
C GLY A 137 0.31 -20.25 0.12
N ASP A 138 0.43 -21.52 0.49
CA ASP A 138 -0.71 -22.40 0.73
C ASP A 138 -1.27 -22.34 2.16
N GLN A 139 -0.71 -21.49 3.03
CA GLN A 139 -1.08 -21.41 4.45
C GLN A 139 -1.78 -20.10 4.78
N LEU A 140 -2.66 -20.12 5.78
CA LEU A 140 -3.14 -18.89 6.41
C LEU A 140 -1.96 -18.12 7.02
N LEU A 141 -2.06 -16.78 7.07
CA LEU A 141 -1.08 -15.91 7.72
C LEU A 141 -0.73 -16.41 9.14
N SER A 142 -1.75 -16.80 9.90
CA SER A 142 -1.66 -17.30 11.28
C SER A 142 -0.97 -18.66 11.42
N ASP A 143 -0.87 -19.44 10.34
CA ASP A 143 -0.22 -20.75 10.33
C ASP A 143 1.21 -20.68 9.79
N SER A 144 1.50 -19.63 9.01
CA SER A 144 2.81 -19.35 8.42
C SER A 144 3.89 -18.98 9.46
N GLY A 145 5.11 -18.75 9.00
CA GLY A 145 6.20 -18.24 9.85
C GLY A 145 5.89 -16.91 10.54
N MET A 146 4.96 -16.11 10.00
CA MET A 146 4.60 -14.79 10.56
C MET A 146 3.97 -14.87 11.96
N LYS A 147 3.40 -16.02 12.35
CA LYS A 147 2.88 -16.22 13.71
C LYS A 147 3.92 -16.04 14.81
N ASN A 148 5.19 -16.29 14.48
CA ASN A 148 6.33 -16.18 15.38
C ASN A 148 7.25 -15.00 14.99
N HIS A 149 6.74 -14.04 14.19
CA HIS A 149 7.55 -12.88 13.78
C HIS A 149 8.04 -12.12 15.03
N PRO A 150 9.34 -11.78 15.12
CA PRO A 150 9.94 -11.31 16.38
C PRO A 150 9.41 -9.96 16.86
N LEU A 151 8.86 -9.13 15.96
CA LEU A 151 8.34 -7.81 16.31
C LEU A 151 6.81 -7.73 16.25
N THR A 152 6.22 -8.38 15.25
CA THR A 152 4.78 -8.26 14.91
C THR A 152 4.21 -9.64 14.61
N PRO A 153 4.09 -10.52 15.63
CA PRO A 153 3.56 -11.86 15.44
C PRO A 153 2.11 -11.80 14.94
N MET A 154 1.85 -12.47 13.82
CA MET A 154 0.54 -12.47 13.14
C MET A 154 -0.18 -13.79 13.41
N THR A 155 -1.07 -13.83 14.39
CA THR A 155 -1.82 -15.00 14.87
C THR A 155 -3.28 -15.05 14.42
N ASP A 156 -3.77 -14.02 13.73
CA ASP A 156 -5.10 -13.96 13.11
C ASP A 156 -4.93 -13.65 11.63
N ALA A 157 -5.53 -14.48 10.76
CA ALA A 157 -5.47 -14.31 9.32
C ALA A 157 -6.60 -13.44 8.77
N ASN A 158 -7.66 -13.16 9.55
CA ASN A 158 -8.77 -12.33 9.13
C ASN A 158 -8.40 -10.85 9.20
N LEU A 159 -8.10 -10.26 8.04
CA LEU A 159 -7.65 -8.88 7.93
C LEU A 159 -8.72 -7.86 8.35
N VAL A 160 -10.01 -8.22 8.28
CA VAL A 160 -11.08 -7.35 8.77
C VAL A 160 -10.96 -7.21 10.30
N HIS A 161 -10.73 -8.31 11.01
CA HIS A 161 -10.50 -8.28 12.45
C HIS A 161 -9.19 -7.56 12.81
N VAL A 162 -8.09 -7.93 12.13
CA VAL A 162 -6.76 -7.36 12.38
C VAL A 162 -6.74 -5.85 12.17
N LEU A 163 -7.41 -5.35 11.11
CA LEU A 163 -7.50 -3.93 10.85
C LEU A 163 -8.53 -3.23 11.77
N GLN A 164 -9.67 -3.86 12.04
CA GLN A 164 -10.67 -3.27 12.95
C GLN A 164 -10.11 -3.08 14.36
N ALA A 165 -9.25 -3.98 14.83
CA ALA A 165 -8.63 -3.88 16.15
C ALA A 165 -7.77 -2.62 16.32
N GLN A 166 -7.25 -2.05 15.24
CA GLN A 166 -6.38 -0.87 15.23
C GLN A 166 -7.06 0.40 14.69
N CYS A 167 -8.36 0.35 14.39
CA CYS A 167 -9.14 1.47 13.86
C CYS A 167 -10.31 1.82 14.78
N GLN A 168 -10.70 3.10 14.79
CA GLN A 168 -11.96 3.57 15.36
C GLN A 168 -13.10 3.51 14.32
N ARG A 169 -12.78 3.77 13.05
CA ARG A 169 -13.69 3.66 11.91
C ARG A 169 -14.03 2.19 11.65
N GLN A 170 -15.21 1.97 11.09
CA GLN A 170 -15.69 0.63 10.77
C GLN A 170 -14.98 0.07 9.53
N VAL A 171 -14.51 -1.17 9.65
CA VAL A 171 -13.83 -1.93 8.61
C VAL A 171 -14.77 -2.97 8.01
N GLY A 172 -14.90 -2.97 6.68
CA GLY A 172 -15.70 -3.91 5.92
C GLY A 172 -14.89 -4.77 4.96
N LEU A 173 -15.60 -5.43 4.04
CA LEU A 173 -15.03 -6.33 3.04
C LEU A 173 -15.65 -6.08 1.65
N ILE A 174 -14.78 -5.98 0.64
CA ILE A 174 -15.09 -6.17 -0.77
C ILE A 174 -14.56 -7.56 -1.14
N ASP A 175 -15.47 -8.52 -1.25
CA ASP A 175 -15.08 -9.93 -1.43
C ASP A 175 -14.73 -10.27 -2.88
N TYR A 176 -14.12 -11.44 -3.07
CA TYR A 176 -13.62 -11.89 -4.37
C TYR A 176 -14.72 -11.98 -5.45
N ARG A 177 -15.99 -12.21 -5.06
CA ARG A 177 -17.12 -12.29 -6.00
C ARG A 177 -17.45 -10.91 -6.54
N CYS A 178 -17.35 -9.88 -5.72
CA CYS A 178 -17.47 -8.50 -6.14
C CYS A 178 -16.32 -8.13 -7.10
N VAL A 179 -15.07 -8.42 -6.71
CA VAL A 179 -13.88 -8.11 -7.52
C VAL A 179 -13.92 -8.81 -8.88
N ALA A 180 -14.35 -10.08 -8.91
CA ALA A 180 -14.49 -10.84 -10.16
C ALA A 180 -15.55 -10.28 -11.12
N LYS A 181 -16.54 -9.53 -10.63
CA LYS A 181 -17.53 -8.82 -11.46
C LYS A 181 -16.99 -7.53 -12.10
N GLY A 182 -15.80 -7.09 -11.69
CA GLY A 182 -15.09 -5.98 -12.31
C GLY A 182 -15.42 -4.59 -11.75
N VAL A 183 -14.91 -3.58 -12.45
CA VAL A 183 -14.80 -2.18 -11.99
C VAL A 183 -16.12 -1.61 -11.47
N HIS A 184 -17.21 -1.77 -12.22
CA HIS A 184 -18.52 -1.22 -11.83
C HIS A 184 -19.06 -1.84 -10.54
N ALA A 185 -18.95 -3.17 -10.39
CA ALA A 185 -19.40 -3.84 -9.18
C ALA A 185 -18.58 -3.41 -7.94
N ILE A 186 -17.27 -3.19 -8.12
CA ILE A 186 -16.40 -2.68 -7.05
C ILE A 186 -16.86 -1.27 -6.63
N ALA A 187 -17.13 -0.37 -7.58
CA ALA A 187 -17.58 1.00 -7.30
C ALA A 187 -18.96 1.04 -6.62
N GLU A 188 -19.92 0.22 -7.08
CA GLU A 188 -21.22 0.04 -6.42
C GLU A 188 -21.05 -0.45 -4.99
N ARG A 189 -20.19 -1.47 -4.79
CA ARG A 189 -19.92 -2.01 -3.46
C ARG A 189 -19.29 -0.99 -2.52
N ILE A 190 -18.39 -0.14 -3.01
CA ILE A 190 -17.83 0.97 -2.22
C ILE A 190 -18.96 1.92 -1.77
N THR A 191 -19.88 2.26 -2.67
CA THR A 191 -21.03 3.11 -2.36
C THR A 191 -21.95 2.49 -1.30
N GLU A 192 -22.25 1.20 -1.42
CA GLU A 192 -23.02 0.45 -0.43
C GLU A 192 -22.34 0.46 0.95
N LEU A 193 -21.04 0.15 1.01
CA LEU A 193 -20.27 0.14 2.26
C LEU A 193 -20.28 1.51 2.93
N LYS A 194 -20.10 2.59 2.16
CA LYS A 194 -20.21 3.97 2.67
C LYS A 194 -21.58 4.24 3.30
N SER A 195 -22.67 3.80 2.66
CA SER A 195 -24.03 3.95 3.20
C SER A 195 -24.26 3.17 4.50
N GLN A 196 -23.48 2.13 4.75
CA GLN A 196 -23.49 1.32 5.98
C GLN A 196 -22.57 1.89 7.08
N GLY A 197 -21.94 3.05 6.86
CA GLY A 197 -21.01 3.66 7.81
C GLY A 197 -19.61 3.03 7.81
N ILE A 198 -19.29 2.18 6.83
CA ILE A 198 -17.96 1.59 6.67
C ILE A 198 -17.05 2.60 5.97
N SER A 199 -15.88 2.86 6.56
CA SER A 199 -14.89 3.81 6.00
C SER A 199 -13.65 3.14 5.43
N ILE A 200 -13.37 1.89 5.81
CA ILE A 200 -12.20 1.17 5.31
C ILE A 200 -12.65 -0.21 4.88
N ALA A 201 -12.26 -0.68 3.70
CA ALA A 201 -12.63 -2.02 3.25
C ALA A 201 -11.41 -2.87 2.93
N VAL A 202 -11.32 -4.03 3.59
CA VAL A 202 -10.43 -5.09 3.12
C VAL A 202 -10.89 -5.53 1.73
N VAL A 203 -9.95 -5.75 0.82
CA VAL A 203 -10.28 -6.18 -0.55
C VAL A 203 -9.59 -7.50 -0.87
N ASP A 204 -10.38 -8.49 -1.27
CA ASP A 204 -9.89 -9.78 -1.76
C ASP A 204 -9.15 -9.60 -3.09
N ALA A 205 -8.08 -10.37 -3.26
CA ALA A 205 -7.39 -10.53 -4.55
C ALA A 205 -6.64 -11.86 -4.55
N LEU A 206 -6.92 -12.68 -5.56
CA LEU A 206 -6.36 -14.02 -5.73
C LEU A 206 -5.33 -14.06 -6.86
N SER A 207 -5.34 -13.06 -7.74
CA SER A 207 -4.53 -12.98 -8.94
C SER A 207 -4.15 -11.53 -9.26
N ASN A 208 -3.13 -11.35 -10.11
CA ASN A 208 -2.80 -10.01 -10.60
C ASN A 208 -3.94 -9.40 -11.44
N ASP A 209 -4.75 -10.22 -12.10
CA ASP A 209 -5.94 -9.74 -12.82
C ASP A 209 -6.93 -9.07 -11.87
N ASP A 210 -7.07 -9.58 -10.64
CA ASP A 210 -7.90 -8.93 -9.62
C ASP A 210 -7.35 -7.56 -9.24
N LEU A 211 -6.03 -7.45 -9.05
CA LEU A 211 -5.35 -6.18 -8.76
C LEU A 211 -5.46 -5.18 -9.91
N LEU A 212 -5.38 -5.65 -11.17
CA LEU A 212 -5.58 -4.85 -12.36
C LEU A 212 -7.03 -4.33 -12.47
N ARG A 213 -8.03 -5.12 -12.05
CA ARG A 213 -9.43 -4.66 -11.94
C ARG A 213 -9.63 -3.60 -10.86
N LEU A 214 -8.86 -3.66 -9.77
CA LEU A 214 -8.91 -2.63 -8.73
C LEU A 214 -8.42 -1.28 -9.25
N GLY A 215 -7.36 -1.24 -10.06
CA GLY A 215 -6.78 -0.02 -10.60
C GLY A 215 -7.80 1.04 -11.06
N PRO A 216 -8.62 0.76 -12.10
CA PRO A 216 -9.66 1.68 -12.56
C PRO A 216 -10.77 1.95 -11.54
N ALA A 217 -11.10 0.99 -10.68
CA ALA A 217 -12.11 1.18 -9.63
C ALA A 217 -11.66 2.15 -8.52
N LEU A 218 -10.35 2.40 -8.42
CA LEU A 218 -9.73 3.28 -7.44
C LEU A 218 -9.30 4.63 -8.04
N ALA A 219 -9.63 4.92 -9.30
CA ALA A 219 -9.16 6.12 -10.01
C ALA A 219 -9.51 7.43 -9.27
N ASP A 220 -10.75 7.53 -8.77
CA ASP A 220 -11.26 8.71 -8.07
C ASP A 220 -11.01 8.68 -6.55
N MET A 221 -10.27 7.67 -6.05
CA MET A 221 -10.01 7.52 -4.62
C MET A 221 -8.81 8.38 -4.21
N PRO A 222 -8.95 9.40 -3.33
CA PRO A 222 -7.83 10.28 -2.99
C PRO A 222 -6.69 9.57 -2.27
N LEU A 223 -7.04 8.59 -1.43
CA LEU A 223 -6.10 7.78 -0.66
C LEU A 223 -6.33 6.31 -0.93
N VAL A 224 -5.32 5.60 -1.43
CA VAL A 224 -5.28 4.14 -1.54
C VAL A 224 -4.38 3.60 -0.44
N THR A 225 -4.83 2.63 0.35
CA THR A 225 -3.96 1.92 1.29
C THR A 225 -3.81 0.47 0.90
N ALA A 226 -2.58 -0.02 0.75
CA ALA A 226 -2.34 -1.37 0.25
C ALA A 226 -0.87 -1.82 0.41
N GLY A 227 -0.63 -3.10 0.11
CA GLY A 227 0.70 -3.66 -0.17
C GLY A 227 1.27 -3.13 -1.49
N SER A 228 2.21 -3.83 -2.14
CA SER A 228 2.76 -3.35 -3.42
C SER A 228 1.91 -3.74 -4.64
N GLY A 229 1.09 -4.78 -4.50
CA GLY A 229 0.41 -5.42 -5.63
C GLY A 229 -0.54 -4.49 -6.39
N VAL A 230 -1.39 -3.71 -5.70
CA VAL A 230 -2.39 -2.82 -6.35
C VAL A 230 -1.73 -1.80 -7.27
N ALA A 231 -0.48 -1.42 -7.01
CA ALA A 231 0.25 -0.42 -7.77
C ALA A 231 0.40 -0.76 -9.26
N ILE A 232 0.34 -2.05 -9.65
CA ILE A 232 0.40 -2.45 -11.07
C ILE A 232 -0.82 -1.98 -11.87
N GLY A 233 -1.96 -1.75 -11.19
CA GLY A 233 -3.21 -1.36 -11.82
C GLY A 233 -3.44 0.15 -11.85
N LEU A 234 -2.67 0.97 -11.13
CA LEU A 234 -2.94 2.42 -11.06
C LEU A 234 -2.51 3.21 -12.29
N PRO A 235 -1.36 2.94 -12.96
CA PRO A 235 -0.86 3.80 -14.04
C PRO A 235 -1.82 3.99 -15.23
N ILE A 236 -2.66 2.99 -15.51
CA ILE A 236 -3.70 3.05 -16.55
C ILE A 236 -4.65 4.24 -16.36
N ASN A 237 -4.89 4.66 -15.11
CA ASN A 237 -5.81 5.77 -14.78
C ASN A 237 -5.31 7.10 -15.34
N TRP A 238 -4.00 7.21 -15.60
CA TRP A 238 -3.37 8.37 -16.22
C TRP A 238 -2.95 8.12 -17.68
N GLY A 239 -3.42 7.02 -18.29
CA GLY A 239 -3.05 6.63 -19.65
C GLY A 239 -1.60 6.17 -19.79
N ILE A 240 -0.93 5.86 -18.68
CA ILE A 240 0.44 5.35 -18.68
C ILE A 240 0.42 3.86 -18.97
N GLN A 241 1.25 3.43 -19.91
CA GLN A 241 1.44 2.03 -20.28
C GLN A 241 2.90 1.63 -20.07
N PRO A 242 3.17 0.36 -19.75
CA PRO A 242 4.52 -0.15 -19.72
C PRO A 242 5.18 -0.05 -21.10
N ALA A 243 6.43 0.40 -21.14
CA ALA A 243 7.30 0.35 -22.31
C ALA A 243 8.40 -0.70 -22.10
N ALA A 244 8.96 -1.21 -23.20
CA ALA A 244 9.98 -2.26 -23.15
C ALA A 244 11.25 -1.88 -22.34
N ASP A 245 11.50 -0.58 -22.19
CA ASP A 245 12.64 -0.02 -21.48
C ASP A 245 12.28 0.70 -20.17
N SER A 246 11.03 0.59 -19.68
CA SER A 246 10.60 1.30 -18.47
C SER A 246 11.47 1.01 -17.24
N ALA A 247 12.00 -0.21 -17.12
CA ALA A 247 12.90 -0.61 -16.03
C ALA A 247 14.40 -0.47 -16.35
N LYS A 248 14.76 0.07 -17.51
CA LYS A 248 16.16 0.13 -17.95
C LYS A 248 16.88 1.28 -17.25
N LEU A 249 17.72 0.95 -16.27
CA LEU A 249 18.61 1.90 -15.64
C LEU A 249 19.88 2.13 -16.47
N PRO A 250 20.49 3.34 -16.41
CA PRO A 250 21.82 3.56 -16.93
C PRO A 250 22.83 2.60 -16.27
N ALA A 251 23.81 2.12 -17.03
CA ALA A 251 24.86 1.29 -16.48
C ALA A 251 25.64 2.05 -15.40
N ALA A 252 25.72 1.48 -14.19
CA ALA A 252 26.55 2.02 -13.12
C ALA A 252 28.02 2.02 -13.55
N ARG A 253 28.74 3.10 -13.24
CA ARG A 253 30.16 3.28 -13.55
C ARG A 253 30.94 3.47 -12.24
N GLY A 254 32.20 3.05 -12.20
CA GLY A 254 33.08 3.24 -11.04
C GLY A 254 33.42 1.95 -10.30
N GLN A 255 34.01 2.09 -9.11
CA GLN A 255 34.40 0.97 -8.25
C GLN A 255 33.16 0.31 -7.63
N GLN A 256 33.23 -1.01 -7.43
CA GLN A 256 32.15 -1.82 -6.88
C GLN A 256 32.60 -2.52 -5.60
N ALA A 257 31.72 -2.61 -4.61
CA ALA A 257 31.95 -3.36 -3.38
C ALA A 257 30.69 -4.17 -3.03
N ILE A 258 30.88 -5.36 -2.46
CA ILE A 258 29.80 -6.20 -1.94
C ILE A 258 29.95 -6.23 -0.42
N ILE A 259 28.90 -5.82 0.30
CA ILE A 259 28.85 -5.88 1.76
C ILE A 259 27.77 -6.90 2.12
N SER A 260 28.18 -8.07 2.61
CA SER A 260 27.26 -9.11 3.08
C SER A 260 27.25 -9.12 4.60
N GLY A 261 26.13 -8.69 5.20
CA GLY A 261 25.86 -8.81 6.63
C GLY A 261 24.78 -9.84 6.96
N SER A 262 24.24 -10.55 5.96
CA SER A 262 23.20 -11.57 6.17
C SER A 262 23.80 -12.83 6.79
N CYS A 263 23.09 -13.41 7.76
CA CYS A 263 23.42 -14.70 8.37
C CYS A 263 22.53 -15.84 7.84
N SER A 264 21.86 -15.63 6.71
CA SER A 264 21.02 -16.62 6.00
C SER A 264 21.81 -17.80 5.48
#